data_AF-A0A6P0V9D9-F1
#
_entry.id   AF-A0A6P0V9D9-F1
#
_cell.length_a   1.000
_cell.length_b   1.000
_cell.length_c   1.000
_cell.angle_alpha   90.00
_cell.angle_beta   90.00
_cell.angle_gamma   90.00
#
_symmetry.space_group_name_H-M   'P 1'
#
loop_
_entity.id
_entity.type
_entity.pdbx_description
1 polymer ?
#
loop_
_entity_poly.entity_id
_entity_poly.type
_entity_poly.pdbx_seq_one_letter_code
_entity_poly.pdbx_strand_id
1 'polypeptide(L)' 'MWWQLQERRELKKVDKKVLNKGKQEGREETKIEIALSCIQQGLDTETIMAITQLSREDIEALRLG' A
#
# COMPACT_ATOMS: atom_id res chain seq x y z
N MET A 1 20.37 32.39 -15.25
CA MET A 1 19.61 32.65 -14.00
C MET A 1 19.52 31.36 -13.19
N TRP A 2 20.35 31.23 -12.15
CA TRP A 2 20.53 29.97 -11.39
C TRP A 2 19.36 29.62 -10.46
N TRP A 3 18.59 30.64 -10.05
CA TRP A 3 17.41 30.49 -9.16
C TRP A 3 16.29 29.64 -9.78
N GLN A 4 15.95 29.85 -11.06
CA GLN A 4 14.94 29.05 -11.77
C GLN A 4 15.32 27.57 -11.95
N LEU A 5 16.61 27.24 -11.91
CA LEU A 5 17.09 25.86 -12.00
C LEU A 5 16.92 25.10 -10.68
N GLN A 6 17.07 25.78 -9.52
CA GLN A 6 16.80 25.16 -8.23
C GLN A 6 15.31 24.92 -8.02
N GLU A 7 14.47 25.89 -8.36
CA GLU A 7 13.01 25.81 -8.17
C GLU A 7 12.38 24.64 -8.95
N ARG A 8 12.80 24.42 -10.22
CA ARG A 8 12.37 23.24 -11.00
C ARG A 8 12.86 21.91 -10.43
N ARG A 9 14.01 21.86 -9.75
CA ARG A 9 14.50 20.62 -9.12
C ARG A 9 13.69 20.27 -7.89
N GLU A 10 13.34 21.27 -7.09
CA GLU A 10 12.53 21.05 -5.88
C GLU A 10 11.11 20.59 -6.24
N LEU A 11 10.46 21.21 -7.24
CA LEU A 11 9.15 20.77 -7.73
C LEU A 11 9.17 19.30 -8.21
N LYS A 12 10.16 18.91 -9.03
CA LYS A 12 10.31 17.51 -9.48
C LYS A 12 10.52 16.52 -8.35
N LYS A 13 11.14 16.93 -7.23
CA LYS A 13 11.29 16.07 -6.04
C LYS A 13 9.97 15.90 -5.31
N VAL A 14 9.18 16.97 -5.20
CA VAL A 14 7.85 16.95 -4.58
C VAL A 14 6.91 16.03 -5.37
N ASP A 15 6.85 16.17 -6.69
CA ASP A 15 5.99 15.33 -7.54
C ASP A 15 6.32 13.84 -7.40
N LYS A 16 7.62 13.49 -7.37
CA LYS A 16 8.06 12.11 -7.16
C LYS A 16 7.65 11.57 -5.79
N LYS A 17 7.74 12.39 -4.73
CA LYS A 17 7.32 11.98 -3.39
C LYS A 17 5.82 11.73 -3.32
N VAL A 18 5.01 12.62 -3.90
CA VAL A 18 3.55 12.50 -3.94
C VAL A 18 3.13 11.27 -4.74
N LEU A 19 3.71 11.06 -5.93
CA LEU A 19 3.43 9.88 -6.76
C LEU A 19 3.80 8.57 -6.04
N ASN A 20 4.94 8.54 -5.35
CA ASN A 20 5.36 7.36 -4.61
C ASN A 20 4.45 7.06 -3.42
N LYS A 21 3.97 8.10 -2.73
CA LYS A 21 3.00 7.95 -1.64
C LYS A 21 1.68 7.36 -2.12
N GLY A 22 1.10 7.90 -3.19
CA GLY A 22 -0.15 7.35 -3.76
C GLY A 22 -0.01 5.92 -4.28
N LYS A 23 1.15 5.56 -4.85
CA LYS A 23 1.45 4.18 -5.23
C LYS A 23 1.58 3.24 -4.04
N GLN A 24 2.06 3.72 -2.90
CA GLN A 24 2.18 2.93 -1.69
C GLN A 24 0.81 2.70 -1.07
N GLU A 25 0.01 3.76 -0.90
CA GLU A 25 -1.35 3.68 -0.38
C GLU A 25 -2.21 2.72 -1.21
N GLY A 26 -2.19 2.83 -2.54
CA GLY A 26 -2.94 1.91 -3.40
C GLY A 26 -2.48 0.46 -3.32
N ARG A 27 -1.19 0.20 -3.03
CA ARG A 27 -0.68 -1.17 -2.80
C ARG A 27 -1.18 -1.73 -1.47
N GLU A 28 -1.23 -0.91 -0.43
CA GLU A 28 -1.73 -1.31 0.88
C GLU A 28 -3.24 -1.58 0.82
N GLU A 29 -4.02 -0.71 0.17
CA GLU A 29 -5.45 -0.91 -0.09
C GLU A 29 -5.72 -2.20 -0.86
N THR A 30 -4.97 -2.46 -1.93
CA THR A 30 -5.12 -3.69 -2.73
C THR A 30 -4.85 -4.96 -1.91
N LYS A 31 -3.85 -4.93 -1.02
CA LYS A 31 -3.54 -6.07 -0.15
C LYS A 31 -4.69 -6.37 0.81
N ILE A 32 -5.33 -5.33 1.34
CA ILE A 32 -6.49 -5.46 2.24
C ILE A 32 -7.70 -6.03 1.49
N GLU A 33 -8.01 -5.53 0.29
CA GLU A 33 -9.12 -6.05 -0.52
C GLU A 33 -8.93 -7.53 -0.88
N ILE A 34 -7.72 -7.92 -1.26
CA ILE A 34 -7.39 -9.32 -1.53
C ILE A 34 -7.55 -10.16 -0.24
N ALA A 35 -7.04 -9.68 0.90
CA ALA A 35 -7.16 -10.38 2.17
C ALA A 35 -8.64 -10.61 2.55
N LEU A 36 -9.48 -9.59 2.42
CA LEU A 36 -10.92 -9.69 2.67
C LEU A 36 -11.60 -10.69 1.73
N SER A 37 -11.27 -10.65 0.44
CA SER A 37 -11.79 -11.62 -0.54
C SER A 37 -11.36 -13.05 -0.18
N CYS A 38 -10.12 -13.26 0.25
CA CYS A 38 -9.64 -14.56 0.66
C CYS A 38 -10.33 -15.06 1.95
N ILE A 39 -10.58 -14.17 2.92
CA ILE A 39 -11.34 -14.47 4.13
C ILE A 39 -12.76 -14.92 3.77
N GLN A 40 -13.43 -14.21 2.87
CA GLN A 40 -14.79 -14.57 2.41
C GLN A 40 -14.82 -15.93 1.70
N GLN A 41 -13.74 -16.32 1.03
CA GLN A 41 -13.58 -17.63 0.41
C GLN A 41 -13.21 -18.75 1.39
N GLY A 42 -13.01 -18.44 2.68
CA GLY A 42 -12.69 -19.42 3.72
C GLY A 42 -11.23 -19.90 3.70
N LEU A 43 -10.31 -19.12 3.11
CA LEU A 43 -8.88 -19.45 3.14
C LEU A 43 -8.32 -19.28 4.57
N ASP A 44 -7.37 -20.15 4.91
CA ASP A 44 -6.68 -20.09 6.20
C ASP A 44 -5.71 -18.90 6.28
N THR A 45 -5.37 -18.51 7.51
CA THR A 45 -4.54 -17.32 7.77
C THR A 45 -3.16 -17.43 7.11
N GLU A 46 -2.52 -18.61 7.10
CA GLU A 46 -1.18 -18.78 6.51
C GLU A 46 -1.21 -18.59 4.99
N THR A 47 -2.24 -19.12 4.32
CA THR A 47 -2.43 -18.91 2.89
C THR A 47 -2.68 -17.44 2.56
N ILE A 48 -3.48 -16.74 3.36
CA ILE A 48 -3.75 -15.30 3.17
C ILE A 48 -2.47 -14.48 3.37
N MET A 49 -1.65 -14.81 4.38
CA MET A 49 -0.34 -14.19 4.62
C MET A 49 0.59 -14.37 3.44
N ALA A 50 0.65 -15.57 2.86
CA ALA A 50 1.51 -15.85 1.71
C ALA A 50 1.11 -15.04 0.45
N ILE A 51 -0.19 -14.81 0.24
CA ILE A 51 -0.71 -14.06 -0.91
C ILE A 51 -0.53 -12.56 -0.73
N THR A 52 -0.92 -12.02 0.42
CA THR A 52 -1.04 -10.57 0.64
C THR A 52 0.20 -9.96 1.30
N GLN A 53 1.07 -10.81 1.86
CA GLN A 53 2.20 -10.41 2.71
C GLN A 53 1.79 -9.52 3.88
N LEU A 54 0.54 -9.62 4.32
CA LEU A 54 0.07 -9.00 5.56
C LEU A 54 0.50 -9.85 6.75
N SER A 55 0.61 -9.20 7.91
CA SER A 55 0.88 -9.91 9.15
C SER A 55 -0.35 -10.72 9.58
N ARG A 56 -0.12 -11.68 10.47
CA ARG A 56 -1.22 -12.44 11.09
C ARG A 56 -2.15 -11.49 11.84
N GLU A 57 -1.59 -10.52 12.55
CA GLU A 57 -2.32 -9.52 13.32
C GLU A 57 -3.26 -8.69 12.42
N ASP A 58 -2.77 -8.25 11.25
CA ASP A 58 -3.57 -7.50 10.29
C ASP A 58 -4.74 -8.35 9.76
N ILE A 59 -4.50 -9.62 9.45
CA ILE A 59 -5.55 -10.52 8.92
C ILE A 59 -6.60 -10.84 9.99
N GLU A 60 -6.20 -11.07 11.24
CA GLU A 60 -7.15 -11.28 12.33
C GLU A 60 -7.93 -10.00 12.65
N ALA A 61 -7.31 -8.82 12.54
CA ALA A 61 -8.02 -7.56 12.67
C ALA A 61 -9.11 -7.39 11.59
N LEU A 62 -8.85 -7.83 10.36
CA LEU A 62 -9.84 -7.81 9.26
C LEU A 62 -11.00 -8.80 9.46
N ARG A 63 -10.85 -9.83 10.29
CA ARG A 63 -11.93 -10.79 10.62
C ARG A 63 -12.85 -10.32 11.74
N LEU A 64 -12.35 -9.43 12.60
CA LEU A 64 -13.09 -8.90 13.75
C LEU A 64 -13.87 -7.62 13.42
N GLY A 65 -13.63 -7.03 12.25
CA GLY A 65 -14.31 -5.85 11.72
C GLY A 65 -15.66 -6.13 11.07
#